data_AF-A0A550JHJ1-F1
#
_entry.id   AF-A0A550JHJ1-F1
#
_cell.length_a   1.000
_cell.length_b   1.000
_cell.length_c   1.000
_cell.angle_alpha   90.00
_cell.angle_beta   90.00
_cell.angle_gamma   90.00
#
_symmetry.space_group_name_H-M   'P 1'
#
loop_
_entity.id
_entity.type
_entity.pdbx_description
1 polymer ?
#
loop_
_entity_poly.entity_id
_entity_poly.type
_entity_poly.pdbx_seq_one_letter_code
_entity_poly.pdbx_strand_id
1 'polypeptide(L)'
;MNDSTKMPIDQAVEKALDYFSTEDVGLGETERMRNFELARGVLKEQPTAAVGLLAEVFSGLSHPHKVGAYRLIVELGAAAVPAIHRLIGGAGPLERIWLISILHALGDGSETARLAELAGDHDLYVRQLAVLALVFQGKQAAVQSDRLIAVLVEALMSEEKVEGSAFFIADSALSCLRLLTGEAFSEGVVPAVHFYNFDHFLFSPPVHPFPYTSDRVSTLQHRQKCRLQEQVREWWAAHRGTVQLHPITSCFDL
;
A
#
# COMPACT_ATOMS: atom_id res chain seq x y z
N MET A 1 3.17 -29.70 34.72
CA MET A 1 2.97 -29.55 33.26
C MET A 1 1.55 -29.05 33.07
N ASN A 2 1.37 -27.75 32.78
CA ASN A 2 0.06 -27.18 32.49
C ASN A 2 -0.16 -27.24 30.98
N ASP A 3 -0.92 -28.24 30.55
CA ASP A 3 -1.41 -28.42 29.17
C ASP A 3 -2.67 -27.55 28.90
N SER A 4 -2.65 -26.30 29.38
CA SER A 4 -3.75 -25.36 29.18
C SER A 4 -3.58 -24.66 27.82
N THR A 5 -4.11 -25.33 26.78
CA THR A 5 -4.61 -24.76 25.51
C THR A 5 -3.72 -23.70 24.86
N LYS A 6 -2.71 -24.14 24.09
CA LYS A 6 -2.15 -23.28 23.05
C LYS A 6 -3.28 -22.94 22.06
N MET A 7 -3.58 -21.65 21.90
CA MET A 7 -4.53 -21.15 20.91
C MET A 7 -4.11 -21.67 19.52
N PRO A 8 -5.00 -22.36 18.78
CA PRO A 8 -4.74 -22.77 17.40
C PRO A 8 -4.37 -21.57 16.52
N ILE A 9 -3.51 -21.79 15.52
CA ILE A 9 -2.97 -20.68 14.72
C ILE A 9 -4.04 -20.01 13.84
N ASP A 10 -5.02 -20.75 13.36
CA ASP A 10 -6.22 -20.26 12.68
C ASP A 10 -7.04 -19.34 13.59
N GLN A 11 -7.27 -19.77 14.83
CA GLN A 11 -7.94 -18.93 15.84
C GLN A 11 -7.10 -17.69 16.21
N ALA A 12 -5.77 -17.81 16.20
CA ALA A 12 -4.87 -16.69 16.43
C ALA A 12 -4.96 -15.68 15.27
N VAL A 13 -5.01 -16.11 14.01
CA VAL A 13 -5.21 -15.21 12.86
C VAL A 13 -6.53 -14.45 13.00
N GLU A 14 -7.63 -15.14 13.29
CA GLU A 14 -8.94 -14.51 13.48
C GLU A 14 -8.92 -13.45 14.60
N LYS A 15 -8.41 -13.81 15.78
CA LYS A 15 -8.34 -12.89 16.93
C LYS A 15 -7.38 -11.72 16.71
N ALA A 16 -6.29 -11.94 15.98
CA ALA A 16 -5.35 -10.88 15.65
C ALA A 16 -5.97 -9.90 14.64
N LEU A 17 -6.75 -10.39 13.68
CA LEU A 17 -7.44 -9.57 12.69
C LEU A 17 -8.62 -8.80 13.29
N ASP A 18 -9.43 -9.43 14.15
CA ASP A 18 -10.58 -8.79 14.81
C ASP A 18 -10.19 -7.53 15.61
N TYR A 19 -8.95 -7.47 16.09
CA TYR A 19 -8.41 -6.26 16.73
C TYR A 19 -8.43 -5.02 15.80
N PHE A 20 -8.32 -5.21 14.48
CA PHE A 20 -8.38 -4.13 13.48
C PHE A 20 -9.81 -3.81 13.03
N SER A 21 -10.81 -4.53 13.53
CA SER A 21 -12.21 -4.23 13.27
C SER A 21 -12.64 -2.92 13.94
N THR A 22 -13.43 -2.15 13.20
CA THR A 22 -14.12 -0.95 13.68
C THR A 22 -15.46 -1.28 14.33
N GLU A 23 -15.92 -2.53 14.24
CA GLU A 23 -17.17 -2.96 14.85
C GLU A 23 -16.97 -3.16 16.35
N ASP A 24 -17.92 -2.64 17.14
CA ASP A 24 -17.95 -2.88 18.57
C ASP A 24 -18.45 -4.30 18.82
N VAL A 25 -17.51 -5.21 19.06
CA VAL A 25 -17.78 -6.62 19.38
C VAL A 25 -18.31 -6.83 20.80
N GLY A 26 -18.62 -5.76 21.54
CA GLY A 26 -19.09 -5.82 22.92
C GLY A 26 -18.00 -6.21 23.93
N LEU A 27 -16.74 -6.26 23.48
CA LEU A 27 -15.56 -6.48 24.30
C LEU A 27 -14.92 -5.14 24.64
N GLY A 28 -14.59 -4.94 25.92
CA GLY A 28 -13.82 -3.76 26.33
C GLY A 28 -12.43 -3.72 25.67
N GLU A 29 -11.90 -2.52 25.44
CA GLU A 29 -10.59 -2.29 24.80
C GLU A 29 -9.45 -3.12 25.44
N THR A 30 -9.44 -3.22 26.76
CA THR A 30 -8.48 -4.03 27.53
C THR A 30 -8.52 -5.51 27.15
N GLU A 31 -9.70 -6.07 26.92
CA GLU A 31 -9.87 -7.48 26.57
C GLU A 31 -9.50 -7.75 25.12
N ARG A 32 -9.87 -6.83 24.21
CA ARG A 32 -9.40 -6.85 22.81
C ARG A 32 -7.89 -6.83 22.71
N MET A 33 -7.23 -5.91 23.41
CA MET A 33 -5.76 -5.82 23.43
C MET A 33 -5.13 -7.10 23.98
N ARG A 34 -5.67 -7.66 25.06
CA ARG A 34 -5.17 -8.93 25.62
C ARG A 34 -5.30 -10.08 24.62
N ASN A 35 -6.44 -10.20 23.95
CA ASN A 35 -6.66 -11.23 22.92
C ASN A 35 -5.71 -11.07 21.74
N PHE A 36 -5.51 -9.82 21.29
CA PHE A 36 -4.55 -9.48 20.24
C PHE A 36 -3.12 -9.89 20.61
N GLU A 37 -2.63 -9.52 21.79
CA GLU A 37 -1.25 -9.84 22.20
C GLU A 37 -1.02 -11.34 22.36
N LEU A 38 -2.01 -12.10 22.86
CA LEU A 38 -1.95 -13.56 22.92
C LEU A 38 -1.86 -14.17 21.52
N ALA A 39 -2.74 -13.73 20.61
CA ALA A 39 -2.76 -14.19 19.23
C ALA A 39 -1.44 -13.85 18.50
N ARG A 40 -0.98 -12.61 18.63
CA ARG A 40 0.29 -12.12 18.10
C ARG A 40 1.49 -12.94 18.58
N GLY A 41 1.49 -13.36 19.86
CA GLY A 41 2.50 -14.28 20.39
C GLY A 41 2.51 -15.63 19.67
N VAL A 42 1.34 -16.21 19.42
CA VAL A 42 1.21 -17.48 18.66
C VAL A 42 1.69 -17.35 17.21
N LEU A 43 1.35 -16.25 16.53
CA LEU A 43 1.80 -16.01 15.16
C LEU A 43 3.33 -15.95 15.07
N LYS A 44 3.99 -15.34 16.05
CA LYS A 44 5.46 -15.26 16.13
C LYS A 44 6.14 -16.61 16.39
N GLU A 45 5.48 -17.54 17.09
CA GLU A 45 6.00 -18.90 17.27
C GLU A 45 5.98 -19.70 15.96
N GLN A 46 5.11 -19.33 15.00
CA GLN A 46 4.85 -20.09 13.78
C GLN A 46 4.78 -19.19 12.52
N PRO A 47 5.84 -18.43 12.20
CA PRO A 47 5.78 -17.36 11.20
C PRO A 47 5.42 -17.86 9.80
N THR A 48 5.92 -19.03 9.39
CA THR A 48 5.59 -19.60 8.07
C THR A 48 4.10 -19.93 7.93
N ALA A 49 3.50 -20.55 8.95
CA ALA A 49 2.09 -20.90 8.92
C ALA A 49 1.20 -19.65 9.07
N ALA A 50 1.62 -18.69 9.91
CA ALA A 50 0.94 -17.40 10.06
C ALA A 50 0.86 -16.64 8.73
N VAL A 51 1.98 -16.54 7.98
CA VAL A 51 2.00 -15.89 6.66
C VAL A 51 1.06 -16.57 5.67
N GLY A 52 1.08 -17.91 5.62
CA GLY A 52 0.19 -18.67 4.75
C GLY A 52 -1.27 -18.34 5.01
N LEU A 53 -1.70 -18.44 6.27
CA LEU A 53 -3.09 -18.19 6.66
C LEU A 53 -3.51 -16.72 6.47
N LEU A 54 -2.63 -15.77 6.81
CA LEU A 54 -2.90 -14.34 6.60
C LEU A 54 -3.02 -13.99 5.11
N ALA A 55 -2.25 -14.64 4.24
CA ALA A 55 -2.31 -14.45 2.80
C ALA A 55 -3.55 -15.13 2.17
N GLU A 56 -3.92 -16.32 2.66
CA GLU A 56 -5.10 -17.05 2.17
C GLU A 56 -6.40 -16.26 2.34
N VAL A 57 -6.57 -15.59 3.49
CA VAL A 57 -7.77 -14.79 3.74
C VAL A 57 -7.71 -13.40 3.12
N PHE A 58 -6.52 -12.96 2.67
CA PHE A 58 -6.21 -11.56 2.34
C PHE A 58 -7.20 -10.94 1.34
N SER A 59 -7.58 -11.67 0.30
CA SER A 59 -8.46 -11.19 -0.77
C SER A 59 -9.87 -10.85 -0.30
N GLY A 60 -10.39 -11.61 0.67
CA GLY A 60 -11.73 -11.43 1.25
C GLY A 60 -11.78 -10.44 2.42
N LEU A 61 -10.63 -9.94 2.89
CA LEU A 61 -10.58 -9.02 4.02
C LEU A 61 -11.12 -7.63 3.67
N SER A 62 -11.83 -7.01 4.61
CA SER A 62 -12.07 -5.57 4.56
C SER A 62 -10.74 -4.81 4.70
N HIS A 63 -10.73 -3.55 4.29
CA HIS A 63 -9.48 -2.79 4.25
C HIS A 63 -8.73 -2.64 5.58
N PRO A 64 -9.40 -2.34 6.72
CA PRO A 64 -8.73 -2.37 8.02
C PRO A 64 -8.05 -3.72 8.32
N HIS A 65 -8.70 -4.83 7.94
CA HIS A 65 -8.14 -6.17 8.11
C HIS A 65 -6.97 -6.44 7.16
N LYS A 66 -7.00 -5.96 5.90
CA LYS A 66 -5.85 -6.05 4.98
C LYS A 66 -4.63 -5.32 5.53
N VAL A 67 -4.84 -4.10 6.03
CA VAL A 67 -3.79 -3.32 6.70
C VAL A 67 -3.26 -4.05 7.94
N GLY A 68 -4.15 -4.63 8.75
CA GLY A 68 -3.79 -5.46 9.91
C GLY A 68 -2.97 -6.70 9.52
N ALA A 69 -3.40 -7.44 8.50
CA ALA A 69 -2.71 -8.62 7.99
C ALA A 69 -1.31 -8.27 7.48
N TYR A 70 -1.19 -7.20 6.69
CA TYR A 70 0.10 -6.70 6.21
C TYR A 70 1.04 -6.38 7.39
N ARG A 71 0.53 -5.64 8.37
CA ARG A 71 1.31 -5.24 9.56
C ARG A 71 1.78 -6.45 10.36
N LEU A 72 0.89 -7.42 10.58
CA LEU A 72 1.24 -8.67 11.26
C LEU A 72 2.34 -9.42 10.50
N ILE A 73 2.24 -9.53 9.17
CA ILE A 73 3.27 -10.20 8.36
C ILE A 73 4.61 -9.47 8.44
N VAL A 74 4.64 -8.14 8.32
CA VAL A 74 5.88 -7.35 8.46
C VAL A 74 6.49 -7.56 9.85
N GLU A 75 5.66 -7.67 10.88
CA GLU A 75 6.12 -7.87 12.25
C GLU A 75 6.79 -9.23 12.49
N LEU A 76 6.45 -10.25 11.69
CA LEU A 76 7.15 -11.53 11.69
C LEU A 76 8.59 -11.41 11.16
N GLY A 77 8.92 -10.30 10.51
CA GLY A 77 10.28 -9.97 10.08
C GLY A 77 10.81 -10.91 9.01
N ALA A 78 12.14 -11.09 9.00
CA ALA A 78 12.83 -11.97 8.05
C ALA A 78 12.31 -13.42 8.02
N ALA A 79 11.68 -13.89 9.10
CA ALA A 79 11.09 -15.23 9.16
C ALA A 79 9.88 -15.41 8.22
N ALA A 80 9.22 -14.32 7.81
CA ALA A 80 8.13 -14.34 6.84
C ALA A 80 8.61 -14.49 5.38
N VAL A 81 9.82 -14.03 5.07
CA VAL A 81 10.34 -13.90 3.70
C VAL A 81 10.21 -15.20 2.88
N PRO A 82 10.66 -16.37 3.37
CA PRO A 82 10.55 -17.61 2.58
C PRO A 82 9.11 -18.03 2.29
N ALA A 83 8.17 -17.71 3.19
CA ALA A 83 6.76 -18.01 3.00
C ALA A 83 6.13 -17.08 1.95
N ILE A 84 6.45 -15.79 1.98
CA ILE A 84 5.97 -14.81 1.00
C ILE A 84 6.43 -15.17 -0.41
N HIS A 85 7.70 -15.55 -0.58
CA HIS A 85 8.23 -16.00 -1.88
C HIS A 85 7.45 -17.17 -2.49
N ARG A 86 6.98 -18.11 -1.66
CA ARG A 86 6.15 -19.23 -2.13
C ARG A 86 4.77 -18.80 -2.59
N LEU A 87 4.22 -17.74 -2.00
CA LEU A 87 2.87 -17.25 -2.29
C LEU A 87 2.80 -16.43 -3.59
N ILE A 88 3.84 -15.64 -3.90
CA ILE A 88 3.83 -14.72 -5.05
C ILE A 88 3.50 -15.43 -6.37
N GLY A 89 4.01 -16.65 -6.57
CA GLY A 89 3.77 -17.41 -7.81
C GLY A 89 2.30 -17.75 -8.06
N GLY A 90 1.52 -18.00 -7.00
CA GLY A 90 0.09 -18.34 -7.09
C GLY A 90 -0.85 -17.16 -6.89
N ALA A 91 -0.37 -16.05 -6.36
CA ALA A 91 -1.16 -14.86 -6.05
C ALA A 91 -1.67 -14.13 -7.31
N GLY A 92 -2.85 -13.50 -7.19
CA GLY A 92 -3.39 -12.60 -8.20
C GLY A 92 -2.58 -11.29 -8.31
N PRO A 93 -2.77 -10.48 -9.37
CA PRO A 93 -1.96 -9.28 -9.59
C PRO A 93 -1.99 -8.28 -8.42
N LEU A 94 -3.16 -8.05 -7.83
CA LEU A 94 -3.30 -7.14 -6.68
C LEU A 94 -2.58 -7.69 -5.45
N GLU A 95 -2.81 -8.95 -5.10
CA GLU A 95 -2.14 -9.63 -3.99
C GLU A 95 -0.61 -9.63 -4.16
N ARG A 96 -0.12 -9.79 -5.39
CA ARG A 96 1.31 -9.70 -5.68
C ARG A 96 1.88 -8.32 -5.33
N ILE A 97 1.16 -7.24 -5.63
CA ILE A 97 1.62 -5.89 -5.25
C ILE A 97 1.79 -5.81 -3.72
N TRP A 98 0.83 -6.32 -2.96
CA TRP A 98 0.92 -6.37 -1.50
C TRP A 98 2.11 -7.21 -1.02
N LEU A 99 2.24 -8.45 -1.48
CA LEU A 99 3.30 -9.36 -1.06
C LEU A 99 4.70 -8.81 -1.40
N ILE A 100 4.87 -8.22 -2.58
CA ILE A 100 6.13 -7.58 -2.98
C ILE A 100 6.43 -6.36 -2.09
N SER A 101 5.41 -5.59 -1.72
CA SER A 101 5.56 -4.44 -0.84
C SER A 101 5.95 -4.84 0.59
N ILE A 102 5.40 -5.97 1.08
CA ILE A 102 5.84 -6.57 2.35
C ILE A 102 7.33 -6.92 2.27
N LEU A 103 7.76 -7.58 1.20
CA LEU A 103 9.17 -7.93 1.02
C LEU A 103 10.07 -6.68 1.01
N HIS A 104 9.65 -5.62 0.31
CA HIS A 104 10.36 -4.34 0.36
C HIS A 104 10.48 -3.81 1.79
N ALA A 105 9.39 -3.80 2.57
CA ALA A 105 9.39 -3.35 3.97
C ALA A 105 10.27 -4.23 4.88
N LEU A 106 10.41 -5.51 4.55
CA LEU A 106 11.31 -6.45 5.23
C LEU A 106 12.78 -6.32 4.78
N GLY A 107 13.09 -5.39 3.89
CA GLY A 107 14.45 -5.20 3.34
C GLY A 107 14.81 -6.22 2.26
N ASP A 108 13.88 -7.06 1.83
CA ASP A 108 14.05 -7.96 0.70
C ASP A 108 13.79 -7.20 -0.61
N GLY A 109 14.88 -6.66 -1.17
CA GLY A 109 14.85 -5.90 -2.43
C GLY A 109 14.74 -6.75 -3.69
N SER A 110 14.69 -8.09 -3.59
CA SER A 110 14.79 -8.99 -4.74
C SER A 110 13.60 -8.90 -5.71
N GLU A 111 12.47 -8.36 -5.27
CA GLU A 111 11.21 -8.40 -5.99
C GLU A 111 10.81 -7.10 -6.71
N THR A 112 11.70 -6.09 -6.72
CA THR A 112 11.44 -4.81 -7.40
C THR A 112 11.14 -5.01 -8.90
N ALA A 113 11.80 -5.98 -9.55
CA ALA A 113 11.57 -6.31 -10.95
C ALA A 113 10.14 -6.84 -11.19
N ARG A 114 9.61 -7.68 -10.28
CA ARG A 114 8.24 -8.22 -10.40
C ARG A 114 7.19 -7.13 -10.24
N LEU A 115 7.43 -6.13 -9.39
CA LEU A 115 6.54 -4.97 -9.29
C LEU A 115 6.60 -4.09 -10.56
N ALA A 116 7.79 -3.95 -11.16
CA ALA A 116 7.95 -3.26 -12.44
C ALA A 116 7.28 -3.98 -13.62
N GLU A 117 7.20 -5.31 -13.59
CA GLU A 117 6.41 -6.09 -14.55
C GLU A 117 4.91 -5.75 -14.43
N LEU A 118 4.37 -5.64 -13.21
CA LEU A 118 2.98 -5.26 -12.95
C LEU A 118 2.66 -3.81 -13.38
N ALA A 119 3.64 -2.91 -13.38
CA ALA A 119 3.50 -1.58 -14.00
C ALA A 119 3.26 -1.65 -15.52
N GLY A 120 3.37 -2.84 -16.11
CA GLY A 120 3.06 -3.13 -17.50
C GLY A 120 1.88 -4.06 -17.75
N ASP A 121 1.09 -4.36 -16.73
CA ASP A 121 -0.08 -5.21 -16.83
C ASP A 121 -1.12 -4.70 -17.86
N HIS A 122 -1.86 -5.61 -18.47
CA HIS A 122 -2.97 -5.26 -19.36
C HIS A 122 -4.12 -4.55 -18.61
N ASP A 123 -4.34 -4.91 -17.34
CA ASP A 123 -5.33 -4.29 -16.50
C ASP A 123 -4.84 -2.89 -16.06
N LEU A 124 -5.62 -1.87 -16.43
CA LEU A 124 -5.34 -0.48 -16.11
C LEU A 124 -5.20 -0.25 -14.59
N TYR A 125 -6.09 -0.82 -13.80
CA TYR A 125 -6.11 -0.65 -12.35
C TYR A 125 -4.85 -1.23 -11.71
N VAL A 126 -4.44 -2.43 -12.14
CA VAL A 126 -3.22 -3.08 -11.68
C VAL A 126 -1.98 -2.25 -12.01
N ARG A 127 -1.88 -1.73 -13.25
CA ARG A 127 -0.74 -0.86 -13.63
C ARG A 127 -0.65 0.38 -12.76
N GLN A 128 -1.78 1.05 -12.55
CA GLN A 128 -1.85 2.28 -11.76
C GLN A 128 -1.35 2.01 -10.34
N LEU A 129 -1.87 0.96 -9.68
CA LEU A 129 -1.45 0.58 -8.34
C LEU A 129 0.03 0.17 -8.26
N ALA A 130 0.52 -0.60 -9.23
CA ALA A 130 1.93 -1.00 -9.26
C ALA A 130 2.87 0.21 -9.39
N VAL A 131 2.52 1.19 -10.25
CA VAL A 131 3.30 2.44 -10.38
C VAL A 131 3.24 3.27 -9.09
N LEU A 132 2.07 3.40 -8.47
CA LEU A 132 1.96 4.10 -7.18
C LEU A 132 2.83 3.45 -6.11
N ALA A 133 2.83 2.11 -6.03
CA ALA A 133 3.67 1.37 -5.09
C ALA A 133 5.18 1.57 -5.36
N LEU A 134 5.62 1.50 -6.63
CA LEU A 134 7.02 1.73 -6.99
C LEU A 134 7.49 3.13 -6.59
N VAL A 135 6.69 4.15 -6.86
CA VAL A 135 7.03 5.54 -6.53
C VAL A 135 7.10 5.72 -5.01
N PHE A 136 6.13 5.18 -4.27
CA PHE A 136 6.07 5.29 -2.82
C PHE A 136 7.23 4.58 -2.11
N GLN A 137 7.71 3.46 -2.68
CA GLN A 137 8.85 2.70 -2.18
C GLN A 137 10.22 3.25 -2.61
N GLY A 138 10.24 4.37 -3.35
CA GLY A 138 11.48 4.92 -3.91
C GLY A 138 12.13 4.01 -4.98
N LYS A 139 11.33 3.17 -5.64
CA LYS A 139 11.73 2.20 -6.66
C LYS A 139 11.31 2.58 -8.09
N GLN A 140 10.95 3.85 -8.30
CA GLN A 140 10.57 4.40 -9.62
C GLN A 140 11.58 4.12 -10.74
N ALA A 141 12.88 4.00 -10.42
CA ALA A 141 13.94 3.70 -11.38
C ALA A 141 13.83 2.31 -12.03
N ALA A 142 12.99 1.41 -11.48
CA ALA A 142 12.73 0.10 -12.06
C ALA A 142 11.85 0.17 -13.33
N VAL A 143 11.23 1.32 -13.61
CA VAL A 143 10.40 1.56 -14.78
C VAL A 143 10.98 2.75 -15.56
N GLN A 144 10.91 2.69 -16.89
CA GLN A 144 11.32 3.83 -17.74
C GLN A 144 10.51 5.07 -17.38
N SER A 145 11.18 6.21 -17.19
CA SER A 145 10.57 7.47 -16.74
C SER A 145 9.34 7.85 -17.57
N ASP A 146 9.41 7.75 -18.89
CA ASP A 146 8.29 8.08 -19.78
C ASP A 146 7.08 7.19 -19.57
N ARG A 147 7.29 5.89 -19.32
CA ARG A 147 6.20 4.95 -19.02
C ARG A 147 5.59 5.24 -17.66
N LEU A 148 6.44 5.49 -16.66
CA LEU A 148 6.02 5.79 -15.30
C LEU A 148 5.15 7.06 -15.25
N ILE A 149 5.62 8.14 -15.87
CA ILE A 149 4.86 9.39 -15.94
C ILE A 149 3.59 9.22 -16.76
N ALA A 150 3.62 8.51 -17.89
CA ALA A 150 2.41 8.25 -18.67
C ALA A 150 1.33 7.52 -17.85
N VAL A 151 1.69 6.52 -17.05
CA VAL A 151 0.74 5.82 -16.17
C VAL A 151 0.23 6.74 -15.06
N LEU A 152 1.06 7.60 -14.46
CA LEU A 152 0.60 8.57 -13.46
C LEU A 152 -0.33 9.63 -14.04
N VAL A 153 -0.08 10.11 -15.26
CA VAL A 153 -0.96 11.04 -15.98
C VAL A 153 -2.31 10.36 -16.29
N GLU A 154 -2.31 9.08 -16.65
CA GLU A 154 -3.53 8.29 -16.83
C GLU A 154 -4.26 8.06 -15.50
N ALA A 155 -3.53 7.76 -14.42
CA ALA A 155 -4.04 7.57 -13.07
C ALA A 155 -4.73 8.82 -12.51
N LEU A 156 -4.26 10.02 -12.86
CA LEU A 156 -4.93 11.29 -12.52
C LEU A 156 -6.35 11.41 -13.10
N MET A 157 -6.67 10.61 -14.11
CA MET A 157 -8.00 10.54 -14.73
C MET A 157 -8.89 9.48 -14.09
N SER A 158 -8.32 8.64 -13.23
CA SER A 158 -9.03 7.53 -12.60
C SER A 158 -10.10 8.02 -11.62
N GLU A 159 -11.27 7.40 -11.66
CA GLU A 159 -12.32 7.55 -10.65
C GLU A 159 -12.27 6.41 -9.62
N GLU A 160 -11.33 5.48 -9.80
CA GLU A 160 -11.14 4.34 -8.92
C GLU A 160 -10.49 4.74 -7.59
N LYS A 161 -10.79 3.95 -6.57
CA LYS A 161 -10.15 4.05 -5.27
C LYS A 161 -8.90 3.18 -5.22
N VAL A 162 -7.91 3.63 -4.45
CA VAL A 162 -6.79 2.78 -4.04
C VAL A 162 -7.36 1.57 -3.30
N GLU A 163 -6.85 0.39 -3.61
CA GLU A 163 -7.46 -0.89 -3.28
C GLU A 163 -7.84 -1.03 -1.79
N GLY A 164 -9.12 -1.35 -1.56
CA GLY A 164 -9.77 -1.41 -0.25
C GLY A 164 -9.98 -0.05 0.45
N SER A 165 -9.27 1.01 0.07
CA SER A 165 -9.26 2.25 0.84
C SER A 165 -10.39 3.23 0.47
N ALA A 166 -10.49 4.31 1.24
CA ALA A 166 -11.35 5.45 0.89
C ALA A 166 -10.68 6.47 -0.04
N PHE A 167 -9.38 6.32 -0.33
CA PHE A 167 -8.57 7.28 -1.10
C PHE A 167 -8.66 7.00 -2.60
N PHE A 168 -8.59 8.05 -3.43
CA PHE A 168 -8.67 7.92 -4.88
C PHE A 168 -7.29 7.79 -5.51
N ILE A 169 -7.21 6.98 -6.57
CA ILE A 169 -5.98 6.83 -7.37
C ILE A 169 -5.53 8.19 -7.93
N ALA A 170 -6.46 9.04 -8.35
CA ALA A 170 -6.12 10.36 -8.89
C ALA A 170 -5.42 11.27 -7.88
N ASP A 171 -5.79 11.21 -6.60
CA ASP A 171 -5.16 11.99 -5.54
C ASP A 171 -3.71 11.53 -5.35
N SER A 172 -3.51 10.22 -5.20
CA SER A 172 -2.19 9.59 -5.09
C SER A 172 -1.30 9.87 -6.29
N ALA A 173 -1.86 9.82 -7.50
CA ALA A 173 -1.14 10.06 -8.74
C ALA A 173 -0.62 11.51 -8.85
N LEU A 174 -1.44 12.49 -8.47
CA LEU A 174 -1.01 13.89 -8.46
C LEU A 174 0.17 14.08 -7.50
N SER A 175 0.09 13.52 -6.29
CA SER A 175 1.16 13.62 -5.31
C SER A 175 2.46 12.99 -5.82
N CYS A 176 2.36 11.79 -6.41
CA CYS A 176 3.50 11.13 -7.05
C CYS A 176 4.11 11.98 -8.16
N LEU A 177 3.29 12.58 -9.04
CA LEU A 177 3.78 13.47 -10.10
C LEU A 177 4.55 14.65 -9.50
N ARG A 178 3.97 15.37 -8.54
CA ARG A 178 4.62 16.52 -7.88
C ARG A 178 5.96 16.16 -7.25
N LEU A 179 6.02 15.04 -6.55
CA LEU A 179 7.25 14.60 -5.88
C LEU A 179 8.34 14.21 -6.88
N LEU A 180 7.98 13.53 -7.96
CA LEU A 180 8.93 13.09 -8.97
C LEU A 180 9.40 14.24 -9.86
N THR A 181 8.57 15.23 -10.13
CA THR A 181 8.89 16.28 -11.12
C THR A 181 9.24 17.62 -10.51
N GLY A 182 8.91 17.82 -9.22
CA GLY A 182 9.04 19.12 -8.54
C GLY A 182 7.99 20.14 -8.97
N GLU A 183 7.09 19.77 -9.88
CA GLU A 183 6.07 20.65 -10.43
C GLU A 183 4.94 20.86 -9.44
N ALA A 184 4.41 22.08 -9.36
CA ALA A 184 3.34 22.40 -8.44
C ALA A 184 1.96 21.92 -8.93
N PHE A 185 1.72 21.91 -10.25
CA PHE A 185 0.41 21.66 -10.88
C PHE A 185 -0.74 22.32 -10.09
N SER A 186 -0.85 23.65 -10.19
CA SER A 186 -1.69 24.46 -9.31
C SER A 186 -3.02 24.89 -9.93
N GLU A 187 -4.11 24.72 -9.17
CA GLU A 187 -5.11 25.76 -8.93
C GLU A 187 -5.60 25.67 -7.47
N GLY A 188 -5.30 26.71 -6.67
CA GLY A 188 -5.66 26.76 -5.24
C GLY A 188 -4.68 25.96 -4.37
N VAL A 189 -4.17 26.59 -3.31
CA VAL A 189 -3.16 26.03 -2.40
C VAL A 189 -3.59 24.65 -1.90
N VAL A 190 -2.91 23.61 -2.38
CA VAL A 190 -2.98 22.28 -1.77
C VAL A 190 -1.92 22.28 -0.66
N PRO A 191 -2.27 22.02 0.60
CA PRO A 191 -1.27 21.88 1.65
C PRO A 191 -0.28 20.76 1.29
N ALA A 192 0.89 20.76 1.92
CA ALA A 192 1.95 19.78 1.73
C ALA A 192 1.38 18.37 1.54
N VAL A 193 1.96 17.59 0.61
CA VAL A 193 1.61 16.18 0.40
C VAL A 193 1.67 15.49 1.76
N HIS A 194 0.51 15.27 2.37
CA HIS A 194 0.38 14.46 3.56
C HIS A 194 0.12 13.06 3.06
N PHE A 195 1.19 12.29 2.92
CA PHE A 195 1.02 10.85 2.99
C PHE A 195 0.46 10.56 4.38
N TYR A 196 -0.77 10.06 4.46
CA TYR A 196 -1.28 9.56 5.73
C TYR A 196 -0.50 8.29 6.07
N ASN A 197 0.66 8.48 6.69
CA ASN A 197 1.01 7.61 7.79
C ASN A 197 0.04 7.96 8.90
N PHE A 198 -0.75 6.98 9.34
CA PHE A 198 -1.81 7.20 10.31
C PHE A 198 -1.23 7.57 11.69
N ASP A 199 -0.76 8.81 11.86
CA ASP A 199 -0.16 9.37 13.08
C ASP A 199 -1.16 9.48 14.25
N HIS A 200 -2.42 9.07 14.05
CA HIS A 200 -3.45 9.02 15.09
C HIS A 200 -3.65 7.64 15.72
N PHE A 201 -2.88 6.63 15.30
CA PHE A 201 -2.96 5.30 15.90
C PHE A 201 -1.83 5.11 16.92
N LEU A 202 -2.13 4.43 18.03
CA LEU A 202 -1.26 4.16 19.19
C LEU A 202 0.07 3.42 18.88
N PHE A 203 0.36 3.12 17.61
CA PHE A 203 1.55 2.42 17.16
C PHE A 203 2.07 3.02 15.84
N SER A 204 3.37 2.77 15.55
CA SER A 204 4.02 3.17 14.28
C SER A 204 3.09 2.97 13.08
N PRO A 205 3.02 3.95 12.17
CA PRO A 205 1.98 4.00 11.17
C PRO A 205 1.99 2.72 10.33
N PRO A 206 0.82 2.25 9.88
CA PRO A 206 0.75 1.04 9.09
C PRO A 206 1.51 1.26 7.78
N VAL A 207 2.58 0.48 7.62
CA VAL A 207 3.26 0.34 6.33
C VAL A 207 2.21 -0.23 5.37
N HIS A 208 1.94 0.48 4.29
CA HIS A 208 0.97 0.08 3.26
C HIS A 208 1.62 0.24 1.89
N PRO A 209 1.34 -0.62 0.89
CA PRO A 209 1.94 -0.54 -0.44
C PRO A 209 1.71 0.79 -1.15
N PHE A 210 0.55 1.42 -0.91
CA PHE A 210 0.10 2.57 -1.68
C PHE A 210 0.16 3.87 -0.86
N PRO A 211 0.51 4.99 -1.52
CA PRO A 211 0.43 6.31 -0.92
C PRO A 211 -1.02 6.74 -0.73
N TYR A 212 -1.40 7.12 0.48
CA TYR A 212 -2.68 7.76 0.76
C TYR A 212 -2.52 9.26 0.85
N THR A 213 -3.16 10.00 -0.05
CA THR A 213 -3.02 11.46 -0.08
C THR A 213 -4.38 12.12 -0.08
N SER A 214 -4.49 13.25 0.62
CA SER A 214 -5.65 14.14 0.54
C SER A 214 -5.41 15.28 -0.46
N ASP A 215 -4.80 14.98 -1.61
CA ASP A 215 -4.59 15.99 -2.66
C ASP A 215 -5.92 16.45 -3.29
N ARG A 216 -7.05 15.85 -2.87
CA ARG A 216 -8.42 16.36 -3.01
C ARG A 216 -8.86 16.60 -4.45
N VAL A 217 -8.16 16.05 -5.45
CA VAL A 217 -8.57 16.01 -6.86
C VAL A 217 -9.98 15.43 -6.96
N SER A 218 -10.24 14.38 -6.19
CA SER A 218 -11.56 13.74 -6.06
C SER A 218 -12.67 14.67 -5.55
N THR A 219 -12.32 15.75 -4.84
CA THR A 219 -13.25 16.72 -4.24
C THR A 219 -13.33 18.06 -4.97
N LEU A 220 -12.50 18.27 -6.00
CA LEU A 220 -12.52 19.49 -6.81
C LEU A 220 -13.83 19.61 -7.59
N GLN A 221 -14.24 20.86 -7.85
CA GLN A 221 -15.35 21.09 -8.78
C GLN A 221 -14.95 20.61 -10.18
N HIS A 222 -15.92 20.13 -10.96
CA HIS A 222 -15.67 19.53 -12.29
C HIS A 222 -14.77 20.40 -13.18
N ARG A 223 -15.04 21.71 -13.28
CA ARG A 223 -14.23 22.64 -14.09
C ARG A 223 -12.77 22.73 -13.62
N GLN A 224 -12.54 22.74 -12.30
CA GLN A 224 -11.19 22.78 -11.72
C GLN A 224 -10.46 21.46 -11.98
N LYS A 225 -11.14 20.33 -11.79
CA LYS A 225 -10.61 18.99 -12.09
C LYS A 225 -10.20 18.88 -13.57
N CYS A 226 -11.07 19.27 -14.50
CA CYS A 226 -10.75 19.24 -15.94
C CYS A 226 -9.53 20.10 -16.28
N ARG A 227 -9.45 21.32 -15.73
CA ARG A 227 -8.32 22.21 -15.99
C ARG A 227 -7.00 21.65 -15.44
N LEU A 228 -7.00 21.11 -14.22
CA LEU A 228 -5.82 20.46 -13.64
C LEU A 228 -5.36 19.29 -14.52
N GLN A 229 -6.30 18.45 -14.95
CA GLN A 229 -6.03 17.31 -15.81
C GLN A 229 -5.48 17.73 -17.18
N GLU A 230 -6.01 18.80 -17.77
CA GLU A 230 -5.48 19.41 -19.00
C GLU A 230 -4.06 19.96 -18.80
N GLN A 231 -3.82 20.72 -17.73
CA GLN A 231 -2.52 21.27 -17.39
C GLN A 231 -1.44 20.18 -17.29
N VAL A 232 -1.75 19.08 -16.60
CA VAL A 232 -0.82 17.95 -16.45
C VAL A 232 -0.57 17.26 -17.79
N ARG A 233 -1.60 17.08 -18.64
CA ARG A 233 -1.44 16.49 -19.98
C ARG A 233 -0.59 17.37 -20.91
N GLU A 234 -0.83 18.67 -20.92
CA GLU A 234 -0.06 19.63 -21.72
C GLU A 234 1.39 19.68 -21.28
N TRP A 235 1.62 19.75 -19.96
CA TRP A 235 2.97 19.66 -19.39
C TRP A 235 3.65 18.35 -19.82
N TRP A 236 2.96 17.22 -19.72
CA TRP A 236 3.55 15.94 -20.09
C TRP A 236 3.89 15.87 -21.59
N ALA A 237 3.00 16.36 -22.46
CA ALA A 237 3.24 16.40 -23.90
C ALA A 237 4.49 17.23 -24.25
N ALA A 238 4.76 18.31 -23.52
CA ALA A 238 5.92 19.19 -23.74
C ALA A 238 7.25 18.62 -23.20
N HIS A 239 7.21 17.75 -22.18
CA HIS A 239 8.40 17.26 -21.47
C HIS A 239 8.70 15.77 -21.70
N ARG A 240 7.95 15.13 -22.60
CA ARG A 240 8.15 13.71 -22.93
C ARG A 240 9.55 13.45 -23.46
N GLY A 241 10.24 12.46 -22.89
CA GLY A 241 11.62 12.10 -23.24
C GLY A 241 12.70 13.06 -22.72
N THR A 242 12.34 14.16 -22.06
CA THR A 242 13.28 15.15 -21.53
C THR A 242 13.16 15.36 -20.01
N VAL A 243 12.07 14.90 -19.39
CA VAL A 243 11.86 15.01 -17.95
C VAL A 243 12.94 14.26 -17.15
N GLN A 244 13.53 14.96 -16.19
CA GLN A 244 14.39 14.35 -15.17
C GLN A 244 13.58 14.16 -13.90
N LEU A 245 13.57 12.94 -13.35
CA LEU A 245 12.82 12.61 -12.15
C LEU A 245 13.70 12.79 -10.91
N HIS A 246 13.15 13.45 -9.89
CA HIS A 246 13.74 13.51 -8.57
C HIS A 246 13.69 12.13 -7.90
N PRO A 247 14.78 11.69 -7.25
CA PRO A 247 14.74 10.50 -6.43
C PRO A 247 13.84 10.76 -5.22
N ILE A 248 12.90 9.85 -5.02
CA ILE A 248 12.16 9.76 -3.76
C ILE A 248 12.94 8.80 -2.87
N THR A 249 13.47 9.29 -1.75
CA THR A 249 13.84 8.42 -0.64
C THR A 249 12.55 7.84 -0.07
N SER A 250 12.51 6.51 0.06
CA SER A 250 11.36 5.79 0.59
C SER A 250 10.77 6.52 1.79
N CYS A 251 9.45 6.70 1.82
CA CYS A 251 8.77 7.28 2.98
C CYS A 251 8.84 6.38 4.23
N PHE A 252 9.51 5.22 4.14
CA PHE A 252 9.69 4.23 5.19
C PHE A 252 11.03 4.31 5.93
N ASP A 253 11.80 5.40 5.80
CA ASP A 253 12.93 5.64 6.70
C ASP A 253 12.39 5.86 8.13
N LEU A 254 12.22 4.76 8.87
CA LEU A 254 11.94 4.69 10.32
C LEU A 254 13.23 4.81 11.13
#